data_AF-A0A935CR15-F1
#
_entry.id   AF-A0A935CR15-F1
#
_cell.length_a   1.000
_cell.length_b   1.000
_cell.length_c   1.000
_cell.angle_alpha   90.00
_cell.angle_beta   90.00
_cell.angle_gamma   90.00
#
_symmetry.space_group_name_H-M   'P 1'
#
loop_
_entity.id
_entity.type
_entity.pdbx_description
1 polymer ?
#
loop_
_entity_poly.entity_id
_entity_poly.type
_entity_poly.pdbx_seq_one_letter_code
_entity_poly.pdbx_strand_id
1 'polypeptide(L)'
;MSNQRTNFALGAILLLAGLFLLLVNFDILGDLSGTVWGLVFVAGGLAFVALYLGNRQQWWPIIPGLTLVGVGLLILLSTTGVDENWLPSILFLSIGAAFLVVYATQPASNWWAIIPAGVMGSLAMVVISGELGGAVMMLGLAATFGLVYLQGALRSLHPQFWWALIPAGVLGVIGLFLLAGEVEQLAWVGRLWPVVLILIGVGVLLRGGFQPRAER
;
A
#
# COMPACT_ATOMS: atom_id res chain seq x y z
N MET A 1 -29.47 -1.89 37.53
CA MET A 1 -29.42 -3.35 37.25
C MET A 1 -28.70 -3.71 35.94
N SER A 2 -28.27 -2.76 35.10
CA SER A 2 -27.48 -3.03 33.88
C SER A 2 -26.03 -3.47 34.16
N ASN A 3 -25.36 -2.88 35.16
CA ASN A 3 -23.93 -3.13 35.42
C ASN A 3 -23.59 -4.57 35.81
N GLN A 4 -24.45 -5.31 36.51
CA GLN A 4 -24.12 -6.69 36.92
C GLN A 4 -24.10 -7.67 35.74
N ARG A 5 -25.05 -7.56 34.80
CA ARG A 5 -25.07 -8.40 33.59
C ARG A 5 -23.90 -8.04 32.67
N THR A 6 -23.57 -6.76 32.55
CA THR A 6 -22.41 -6.30 31.79
C THR A 6 -21.10 -6.77 32.42
N ASN A 7 -20.94 -6.67 33.74
CA ASN A 7 -19.72 -7.13 34.44
C ASN A 7 -19.57 -8.66 34.36
N PHE A 8 -20.66 -9.41 34.45
CA PHE A 8 -20.63 -10.86 34.28
C PHE A 8 -20.27 -11.27 32.85
N ALA A 9 -20.87 -10.62 31.84
CA ALA A 9 -20.56 -10.86 30.44
C ALA A 9 -19.09 -10.52 30.12
N LEU A 10 -18.61 -9.36 30.61
CA LEU A 10 -17.20 -8.96 30.47
C LEU A 10 -16.27 -9.95 31.18
N GLY A 11 -16.60 -10.39 32.39
CA GLY A 11 -15.82 -11.38 33.13
C GLY A 11 -15.75 -12.73 32.41
N ALA A 12 -16.87 -13.20 31.86
CA ALA A 12 -16.93 -14.44 31.08
C ALA A 12 -16.11 -14.34 29.78
N ILE A 13 -16.20 -13.20 29.07
CA ILE A 13 -15.41 -12.93 27.87
C ILE A 13 -13.91 -12.93 28.21
N LEU A 14 -13.51 -12.25 29.29
CA LEU A 14 -12.11 -12.20 29.72
C LEU A 14 -11.58 -13.57 30.15
N LEU A 15 -12.40 -14.39 30.83
CA LEU A 15 -12.04 -15.75 31.19
C LEU A 15 -11.85 -16.64 29.96
N LEU A 16 -12.79 -16.60 29.01
CA LEU A 16 -12.69 -17.39 27.78
C LEU A 16 -11.52 -16.93 26.90
N ALA A 17 -11.32 -15.62 26.77
CA ALA A 17 -10.18 -15.05 26.05
C ALA A 17 -8.86 -15.41 26.73
N GLY A 18 -8.78 -15.32 28.05
CA GLY A 18 -7.59 -15.68 28.83
C GLY A 18 -7.27 -17.17 28.73
N LEU A 19 -8.27 -18.04 28.82
CA LEU A 19 -8.10 -19.48 28.63
C LEU A 19 -7.63 -19.81 27.20
N PHE A 20 -8.26 -19.20 26.19
CA PHE A 20 -7.85 -19.33 24.80
C PHE A 20 -6.39 -18.89 24.60
N LEU A 21 -6.01 -17.71 25.11
CA LEU A 21 -4.64 -17.21 25.04
C LEU A 21 -3.64 -18.13 25.76
N LEU A 22 -4.04 -18.76 26.86
CA LEU A 22 -3.20 -19.74 27.55
C LEU A 22 -2.99 -20.98 26.67
N LEU A 23 -4.06 -21.53 26.08
CA LEU A 23 -3.97 -22.66 25.17
C LEU A 23 -3.12 -22.36 23.92
N VAL A 24 -3.18 -21.11 23.41
CA VAL A 24 -2.30 -20.64 22.32
C VAL A 24 -0.84 -20.57 22.78
N ASN A 25 -0.55 -19.97 23.96
CA ASN A 25 0.83 -19.80 24.43
C ASN A 25 1.53 -21.13 24.75
N PHE A 26 0.79 -22.14 25.17
CA PHE A 26 1.32 -23.48 25.42
C PHE A 26 1.37 -24.37 24.16
N ASP A 27 1.09 -23.81 22.98
CA ASP A 27 1.05 -24.52 21.69
C ASP A 27 0.10 -25.73 21.68
N ILE A 28 -0.91 -25.73 22.55
CA ILE A 28 -1.88 -26.83 22.69
C ILE A 28 -2.82 -26.86 21.49
N LEU A 29 -3.05 -25.70 20.86
CA LEU A 29 -3.97 -25.55 19.73
C LEU A 29 -3.28 -25.71 18.36
N GLY A 30 -1.94 -25.70 18.29
CA GLY A 30 -1.18 -25.75 17.03
C GLY A 30 -1.81 -24.85 15.94
N ASP A 31 -2.04 -25.43 14.77
CA ASP A 31 -2.61 -24.75 13.58
C ASP A 31 -4.07 -24.28 13.72
N LEU A 32 -4.83 -24.81 14.70
CA LEU A 32 -6.20 -24.35 14.96
C LEU A 32 -6.21 -22.90 15.45
N SER A 33 -5.15 -22.45 16.12
CA SER A 33 -5.00 -21.06 16.55
C SER A 33 -4.97 -20.10 15.36
N GLY A 34 -4.18 -20.41 14.33
CA GLY A 34 -4.09 -19.67 13.08
C GLY A 34 -5.44 -19.65 12.35
N THR A 35 -6.09 -20.80 12.24
CA THR A 35 -7.41 -20.91 11.57
C THR A 35 -8.47 -20.02 12.23
N VAL A 36 -8.55 -20.04 13.57
CA VAL A 36 -9.50 -19.20 14.32
C VAL A 36 -9.21 -17.71 14.09
N TRP A 37 -7.95 -17.29 14.19
CA TRP A 37 -7.58 -15.89 13.95
C TRP A 37 -7.86 -15.45 12.51
N GLY A 38 -7.54 -16.28 11.53
CA GLY A 38 -7.83 -16.03 10.12
C GLY A 38 -9.32 -15.80 9.88
N LEU A 39 -10.20 -16.64 10.46
CA LEU A 39 -11.64 -16.47 10.38
C LEU A 39 -12.14 -15.20 11.08
N VAL A 40 -11.59 -14.85 12.24
CA VAL A 40 -11.93 -13.60 12.95
C VAL A 40 -11.57 -12.38 12.12
N PHE A 41 -10.39 -12.36 11.48
CA PHE A 41 -9.96 -11.27 10.61
C PHE A 41 -10.84 -11.16 9.35
N VAL A 42 -11.19 -12.28 8.71
CA VAL A 42 -12.12 -12.28 7.57
C VAL A 42 -13.49 -11.75 8.01
N ALA A 43 -14.04 -12.23 9.12
CA ALA A 43 -15.34 -11.78 9.62
C ALA A 43 -15.35 -10.28 9.95
N GLY A 44 -14.31 -9.79 10.63
CA GLY A 44 -14.12 -8.37 10.93
C GLY A 44 -14.01 -7.53 9.65
N GLY A 45 -13.23 -7.99 8.67
CA GLY A 45 -13.10 -7.33 7.38
C GLY A 45 -14.42 -7.27 6.60
N LEU A 46 -15.17 -8.37 6.56
CA LEU A 46 -16.50 -8.43 5.94
C LEU A 46 -17.50 -7.48 6.60
N ALA A 47 -17.41 -7.26 7.92
CA ALA A 47 -18.25 -6.27 8.60
C ALA A 47 -17.99 -4.85 8.06
N PHE A 48 -16.72 -4.46 7.88
CA PHE A 48 -16.37 -3.18 7.27
C PHE A 48 -16.79 -3.08 5.80
N VAL A 49 -16.65 -4.16 5.03
CA VAL A 49 -17.15 -4.22 3.65
C VAL A 49 -18.68 -4.02 3.63
N ALA A 50 -19.42 -4.62 4.57
CA ALA A 50 -20.85 -4.43 4.70
C ALA A 50 -21.23 -2.97 5.04
N LEU A 51 -20.44 -2.29 5.89
CA LEU A 51 -20.62 -0.86 6.16
C LEU A 51 -20.45 -0.01 4.88
N TYR A 52 -19.43 -0.29 4.06
CA TYR A 52 -19.25 0.36 2.76
C TYR A 52 -20.41 0.09 1.80
N LEU A 53 -20.91 -1.15 1.74
CA LEU A 53 -22.04 -1.51 0.88
C LEU A 53 -23.34 -0.82 1.32
N GLY A 54 -23.52 -0.58 2.62
CA GLY A 54 -24.66 0.15 3.18
C GLY A 54 -24.65 1.64 2.83
N ASN A 55 -23.48 2.27 2.75
CA ASN A 55 -23.35 3.66 2.29
C ASN A 55 -22.07 3.87 1.48
N ARG A 56 -22.17 3.66 0.17
CA ARG A 56 -21.03 3.79 -0.76
C ARG A 56 -20.47 5.22 -0.85
N GLN A 57 -21.19 6.24 -0.38
CA GLN A 57 -20.62 7.59 -0.31
C GLN A 57 -19.48 7.68 0.72
N GLN A 58 -19.55 6.86 1.78
CA GLN A 58 -18.49 6.70 2.77
C GLN A 58 -17.54 5.59 2.31
N TRP A 59 -16.52 5.97 1.53
CA TRP A 59 -15.57 5.02 0.94
C TRP A 59 -14.55 4.47 1.93
N TRP A 60 -14.24 5.19 3.02
CA TRP A 60 -13.18 4.82 3.97
C TRP A 60 -13.27 3.39 4.55
N PRO A 61 -14.45 2.78 4.83
CA PRO A 61 -14.52 1.45 5.43
C PRO A 61 -13.95 0.35 4.54
N ILE A 62 -13.88 0.56 3.21
CA ILE A 62 -13.38 -0.47 2.30
C ILE A 62 -11.88 -0.75 2.51
N ILE A 63 -11.11 0.26 2.96
CA ILE A 63 -9.68 0.14 3.21
C ILE A 63 -9.41 -0.86 4.34
N PRO A 64 -9.86 -0.65 5.58
CA PRO A 64 -9.71 -1.66 6.64
C PRO A 64 -10.46 -2.95 6.29
N GLY A 65 -11.62 -2.88 5.61
CA GLY A 65 -12.40 -4.06 5.26
C GLY A 65 -11.63 -5.06 4.40
N LEU A 66 -11.15 -4.64 3.23
CA LEU A 66 -10.38 -5.52 2.36
C LEU A 66 -8.99 -5.82 2.91
N THR A 67 -8.37 -4.92 3.67
CA THR A 67 -7.10 -5.22 4.35
C THR A 67 -7.26 -6.35 5.36
N LEU A 68 -8.29 -6.32 6.21
CA LEU A 68 -8.56 -7.36 7.20
C LEU A 68 -8.96 -8.69 6.53
N VAL A 69 -9.73 -8.64 5.44
CA VAL A 69 -9.97 -9.85 4.62
C VAL A 69 -8.65 -10.41 4.09
N GLY A 70 -7.77 -9.57 3.55
CA GLY A 70 -6.45 -9.98 3.07
C GLY A 70 -5.57 -10.61 4.15
N VAL A 71 -5.52 -10.00 5.34
CA VAL A 71 -4.82 -10.55 6.52
C VAL A 71 -5.41 -11.90 6.91
N GLY A 72 -6.73 -12.00 7.00
CA GLY A 72 -7.40 -13.24 7.34
C GLY A 72 -7.14 -14.36 6.33
N LEU A 73 -7.19 -14.05 5.03
CA LEU A 73 -6.84 -14.99 3.95
C LEU A 73 -5.37 -15.40 4.00
N LEU A 74 -4.46 -14.48 4.27
CA LEU A 74 -3.03 -14.77 4.42
C LEU A 74 -2.81 -15.79 5.55
N ILE A 75 -3.44 -15.59 6.70
CA ILE A 75 -3.34 -16.52 7.85
C ILE A 75 -3.98 -17.88 7.52
N LEU A 76 -5.12 -17.91 6.83
CA LEU A 76 -5.76 -19.18 6.46
C LEU A 76 -4.95 -19.95 5.42
N LEU A 77 -4.29 -19.26 4.49
CA LEU A 77 -3.49 -19.91 3.45
C LEU A 77 -2.10 -20.33 3.96
N SER A 78 -1.59 -19.70 5.01
CA SER A 78 -0.35 -20.15 5.65
C SER A 78 -0.50 -21.54 6.28
N THR A 79 -1.72 -21.96 6.65
CA THR A 79 -1.97 -23.31 7.19
C THR A 79 -2.21 -24.38 6.12
N THR A 80 -2.33 -24.01 4.83
CA THR A 80 -2.63 -24.96 3.75
C THR A 80 -1.41 -25.42 2.94
N GLY A 81 -0.20 -25.03 3.35
CA GLY A 81 1.05 -25.40 2.66
C GLY A 81 1.29 -24.64 1.35
N VAL A 82 0.66 -23.47 1.17
CA VAL A 82 1.02 -22.54 0.09
C VAL A 82 2.44 -22.04 0.32
N ASP A 83 3.21 -21.88 -0.75
CA ASP A 83 4.57 -21.32 -0.67
C ASP A 83 4.55 -19.98 0.08
N GLU A 84 5.25 -19.95 1.21
CA GLU A 84 5.31 -18.79 2.09
C GLU A 84 5.81 -17.53 1.37
N ASN A 85 6.60 -17.72 0.31
CA ASN A 85 7.10 -16.62 -0.49
C ASN A 85 5.98 -15.84 -1.19
N TRP A 86 4.86 -16.47 -1.54
CA TRP A 86 3.77 -15.83 -2.29
C TRP A 86 2.69 -15.23 -1.38
N LEU A 87 2.69 -15.60 -0.10
CA LEU A 87 1.68 -15.15 0.87
C LEU A 87 1.57 -13.62 1.00
N PRO A 88 2.67 -12.84 1.01
CA PRO A 88 2.59 -11.38 1.09
C PRO A 88 1.82 -10.75 -0.09
N SER A 89 1.84 -11.39 -1.27
CA SER A 89 1.12 -10.90 -2.46
C SER A 89 -0.38 -10.84 -2.24
N ILE A 90 -0.96 -11.76 -1.45
CA ILE A 90 -2.38 -11.75 -1.13
C ILE A 90 -2.74 -10.47 -0.39
N LEU A 91 -1.95 -10.12 0.63
CA LEU A 91 -2.16 -8.90 1.40
C LEU A 91 -2.01 -7.65 0.53
N PHE A 92 -0.94 -7.57 -0.28
CA PHE A 92 -0.73 -6.44 -1.18
C PHE A 92 -1.87 -6.30 -2.19
N LEU A 93 -2.33 -7.38 -2.81
CA LEU A 93 -3.47 -7.36 -3.73
C LEU A 93 -4.77 -6.95 -3.03
N SER A 94 -5.01 -7.40 -1.79
CA SER A 94 -6.18 -6.98 -1.02
C SER A 94 -6.17 -5.48 -0.70
N ILE A 95 -5.03 -4.93 -0.29
CA ILE A 95 -4.87 -3.49 -0.05
C ILE A 95 -5.01 -2.72 -1.36
N GLY A 96 -4.35 -3.18 -2.43
CA GLY A 96 -4.46 -2.59 -3.76
C GLY A 96 -5.89 -2.56 -4.29
N ALA A 97 -6.63 -3.66 -4.12
CA ALA A 97 -8.05 -3.75 -4.44
C ALA A 97 -8.89 -2.75 -3.64
N ALA A 98 -8.58 -2.53 -2.36
CA ALA A 98 -9.24 -1.52 -1.54
C ALA A 98 -9.11 -0.13 -2.14
N PHE A 99 -7.90 0.27 -2.52
CA PHE A 99 -7.67 1.56 -3.16
C PHE A 99 -8.28 1.65 -4.56
N LEU A 100 -8.32 0.56 -5.34
CA LEU A 100 -9.04 0.52 -6.61
C LEU A 100 -10.55 0.73 -6.42
N VAL A 101 -11.14 0.14 -5.37
CA VAL A 101 -12.54 0.39 -5.04
C VAL A 101 -12.75 1.85 -4.64
N VAL A 102 -11.89 2.42 -3.78
CA VAL A 102 -11.95 3.85 -3.41
C VAL A 102 -11.89 4.77 -4.63
N TYR A 103 -11.00 4.47 -5.58
CA TYR A 103 -10.90 5.17 -6.85
C TYR A 103 -12.20 5.02 -7.66
N ALA A 104 -12.75 3.82 -7.79
CA ALA A 104 -13.96 3.54 -8.55
C ALA A 104 -15.22 4.19 -7.95
N THR A 105 -15.26 4.41 -6.63
CA THR A 105 -16.41 5.05 -5.97
C THR A 105 -16.62 6.48 -6.42
N GLN A 106 -15.54 7.29 -6.45
CA GLN A 106 -15.60 8.70 -6.84
C GLN A 106 -14.31 9.10 -7.58
N PRO A 107 -14.15 8.73 -8.88
CA PRO A 107 -12.87 8.89 -9.59
C PRO A 107 -12.36 10.34 -9.66
N ALA A 108 -13.26 11.32 -9.68
CA ALA A 108 -12.91 12.74 -9.73
C ALA A 108 -12.31 13.26 -8.43
N SER A 109 -12.82 12.84 -7.26
CA SER A 109 -12.30 13.26 -5.96
C SER A 109 -11.18 12.35 -5.46
N ASN A 110 -11.25 11.06 -5.80
CA ASN A 110 -10.38 10.01 -5.28
C ASN A 110 -9.34 9.55 -6.30
N TRP A 111 -8.98 10.41 -7.27
CA TRP A 111 -7.98 10.13 -8.31
C TRP A 111 -6.64 9.68 -7.73
N TRP A 112 -6.30 10.14 -6.53
CA TRP A 112 -5.06 9.80 -5.82
C TRP A 112 -4.96 8.32 -5.48
N ALA A 113 -6.10 7.62 -5.32
CA ALA A 113 -6.13 6.23 -4.88
C ALA A 113 -5.54 5.26 -5.91
N ILE A 114 -5.43 5.66 -7.19
CA ILE A 114 -4.74 4.87 -8.21
C ILE A 114 -3.25 4.67 -7.88
N ILE A 115 -2.62 5.63 -7.17
CA ILE A 115 -1.20 5.55 -6.82
C ILE A 115 -0.96 4.46 -5.77
N PRO A 116 -1.59 4.46 -4.58
CA PRO A 116 -1.46 3.36 -3.63
C PRO A 116 -1.88 2.01 -4.22
N ALA A 117 -2.93 1.98 -5.05
CA ALA A 117 -3.35 0.78 -5.75
C ALA A 117 -2.23 0.20 -6.64
N GLY A 118 -1.63 1.04 -7.47
CA GLY A 118 -0.54 0.66 -8.37
C GLY A 118 0.75 0.28 -7.63
N VAL A 119 1.08 0.97 -6.53
CA VAL A 119 2.21 0.62 -5.65
C VAL A 119 2.00 -0.78 -5.07
N MET A 120 0.83 -1.06 -4.49
CA MET A 120 0.54 -2.36 -3.88
C MET A 120 0.47 -3.48 -4.93
N GLY A 121 -0.10 -3.21 -6.11
CA GLY A 121 -0.07 -4.14 -7.23
C GLY A 121 1.37 -4.44 -7.69
N SER A 122 2.23 -3.42 -7.73
CA SER A 122 3.65 -3.59 -8.06
C SER A 122 4.37 -4.44 -7.02
N LEU A 123 4.14 -4.20 -5.72
CA LEU A 123 4.70 -5.02 -4.64
C LEU A 123 4.27 -6.49 -4.73
N ALA A 124 3.00 -6.76 -5.05
CA ALA A 124 2.53 -8.12 -5.28
C ALA A 124 3.29 -8.80 -6.44
N MET A 125 3.58 -8.05 -7.51
CA MET A 125 4.37 -8.55 -8.63
C MET A 125 5.85 -8.73 -8.28
N VAL A 126 6.42 -7.86 -7.45
CA VAL A 126 7.82 -7.96 -6.99
C VAL A 126 8.06 -9.29 -6.29
N VAL A 127 7.15 -9.67 -5.40
CA VAL A 127 7.22 -10.91 -4.61
C VAL A 127 7.39 -12.14 -5.52
N ILE A 128 6.68 -12.16 -6.66
CA ILE A 128 6.71 -13.31 -7.58
C ILE A 128 7.81 -13.21 -8.65
N SER A 129 8.47 -12.06 -8.76
CA SER A 129 9.43 -11.76 -9.83
C SER A 129 10.89 -12.04 -9.46
N GLY A 130 11.17 -12.40 -8.20
CA GLY A 130 12.51 -12.76 -7.73
C GLY A 130 13.55 -11.66 -8.01
N GLU A 131 14.64 -12.03 -8.70
CA GLU A 131 15.75 -11.13 -9.05
C GLU A 131 15.31 -9.93 -9.90
N LEU A 132 14.21 -10.05 -10.66
CA LEU A 132 13.66 -8.96 -11.47
C LEU A 132 12.80 -7.99 -10.67
N GLY A 133 12.63 -8.21 -9.36
CA GLY A 133 11.77 -7.39 -8.49
C GLY A 133 12.07 -5.89 -8.58
N GLY A 134 13.35 -5.50 -8.67
CA GLY A 134 13.72 -4.09 -8.84
C GLY A 134 13.16 -3.48 -10.13
N ALA A 135 13.31 -4.16 -11.26
CA ALA A 135 12.78 -3.71 -12.55
C ALA A 135 11.24 -3.67 -12.54
N VAL A 136 10.61 -4.72 -12.00
CA VAL A 136 9.14 -4.83 -11.91
C VAL A 136 8.55 -3.71 -11.05
N MET A 137 9.18 -3.38 -9.92
CA MET A 137 8.75 -2.25 -9.09
C MET A 137 8.83 -0.93 -9.85
N MET A 138 9.96 -0.64 -10.49
CA MET A 138 10.17 0.63 -11.19
C MET A 138 9.22 0.78 -12.39
N LEU A 139 9.07 -0.27 -13.20
CA LEU A 139 8.13 -0.28 -14.33
C LEU A 139 6.67 -0.24 -13.87
N GLY A 140 6.31 -0.92 -12.79
CA GLY A 140 4.97 -0.87 -12.20
C GLY A 140 4.60 0.52 -11.68
N LEU A 141 5.53 1.22 -11.02
CA LEU A 141 5.35 2.62 -10.64
C LEU A 141 5.29 3.54 -11.87
N ALA A 142 6.14 3.32 -12.87
CA ALA A 142 6.09 4.08 -14.12
C ALA A 142 4.73 3.96 -14.81
N ALA A 143 4.19 2.74 -14.89
CA ALA A 143 2.84 2.48 -15.38
C ALA A 143 1.78 3.17 -14.51
N THR A 144 1.92 3.15 -13.19
CA THR A 144 1.00 3.80 -12.24
C THR A 144 0.92 5.32 -12.48
N PHE A 145 2.06 6.00 -12.58
CA PHE A 145 2.08 7.43 -12.89
C PHE A 145 1.64 7.74 -14.33
N GLY A 146 1.93 6.84 -15.28
CA GLY A 146 1.38 6.90 -16.64
C GLY A 146 -0.16 6.85 -16.62
N LEU A 147 -0.75 5.99 -15.79
CA LEU A 147 -2.20 5.92 -15.60
C LEU A 147 -2.76 7.18 -14.94
N VAL A 148 -2.04 7.81 -14.00
CA VAL A 148 -2.43 9.12 -13.43
C VAL A 148 -2.50 10.21 -14.51
N TYR A 149 -1.53 10.24 -15.42
CA TYR A 149 -1.57 11.17 -16.55
C TYR A 149 -2.73 10.85 -17.50
N LEU A 150 -2.86 9.57 -17.91
CA LEU A 150 -3.89 9.12 -18.84
C LEU A 150 -5.31 9.34 -18.32
N GLN A 151 -5.57 9.13 -17.03
CA GLN A 151 -6.91 9.39 -16.49
C GLN A 151 -7.27 10.88 -16.54
N GLY A 152 -6.30 11.79 -16.37
CA GLY A 152 -6.52 13.22 -16.53
C GLY A 152 -6.90 13.59 -17.95
N ALA A 153 -6.15 13.04 -18.91
CA ALA A 153 -6.35 13.28 -20.33
C ALA A 153 -7.67 12.68 -20.85
N LEU A 154 -7.96 11.41 -20.51
CA LEU A 154 -9.10 10.67 -21.04
C LEU A 154 -10.42 11.04 -20.37
N ARG A 155 -10.41 11.33 -19.07
CA ARG A 155 -11.64 11.59 -18.30
C ARG A 155 -11.87 13.08 -18.03
N SER A 156 -11.02 13.97 -18.57
CA SER A 156 -11.05 15.43 -18.35
C SER A 156 -11.16 15.82 -16.86
N LEU A 157 -10.68 14.96 -15.96
CA LEU A 157 -10.88 15.13 -14.52
C LEU A 157 -10.10 16.34 -13.99
N HIS A 158 -8.89 16.57 -14.54
CA HIS A 158 -8.06 17.74 -14.24
C HIS A 158 -7.02 17.98 -15.37
N PRO A 159 -6.90 19.21 -15.92
CA PRO A 159 -5.90 19.55 -16.95
C PRO A 159 -4.42 19.49 -16.49
N GLN A 160 -4.18 19.19 -15.22
CA GLN A 160 -2.93 19.51 -14.51
C GLN A 160 -2.10 18.28 -14.09
N PHE A 161 -2.37 17.07 -14.61
CA PHE A 161 -1.57 15.86 -14.29
C PHE A 161 -0.28 15.70 -15.12
N TRP A 162 0.16 16.72 -15.84
CA TRP A 162 1.45 16.72 -16.56
C TRP A 162 2.64 16.39 -15.67
N TRP A 163 2.57 16.76 -14.39
CA TRP A 163 3.60 16.43 -13.40
C TRP A 163 3.85 14.93 -13.30
N ALA A 164 2.86 14.06 -13.57
CA ALA A 164 2.99 12.61 -13.45
C ALA A 164 3.83 11.99 -14.58
N LEU A 165 4.02 12.68 -15.71
CA LEU A 165 4.90 12.21 -16.78
C LEU A 165 6.37 12.20 -16.38
N ILE A 166 6.77 13.12 -15.48
CA ILE A 166 8.16 13.20 -15.00
C ILE A 166 8.54 11.93 -14.22
N PRO A 167 7.85 11.55 -13.12
CA PRO A 167 8.17 10.31 -12.42
C PRO A 167 7.91 9.09 -13.31
N ALA A 168 6.88 9.07 -14.15
CA ALA A 168 6.64 7.96 -15.08
C ALA A 168 7.84 7.74 -16.02
N GLY A 169 8.37 8.81 -16.61
CA GLY A 169 9.52 8.76 -17.51
C GLY A 169 10.80 8.32 -16.79
N VAL A 170 11.12 8.94 -15.65
CA VAL A 170 12.32 8.61 -14.87
C VAL A 170 12.28 7.16 -14.38
N LEU A 171 11.18 6.73 -13.77
CA LEU A 171 11.02 5.37 -13.28
C LEU A 171 10.98 4.35 -14.42
N GLY A 172 10.38 4.72 -15.56
CA GLY A 172 10.34 3.87 -16.75
C GLY A 172 11.73 3.63 -17.32
N VAL A 173 12.53 4.68 -17.46
CA VAL A 173 13.93 4.57 -17.90
C VAL A 173 14.72 3.69 -16.92
N ILE A 174 14.69 3.99 -15.61
CA ILE A 174 15.39 3.19 -14.60
C ILE A 174 14.96 1.71 -14.66
N GLY A 175 13.65 1.45 -14.73
CA GLY A 175 13.10 0.11 -14.83
C GLY A 175 13.57 -0.65 -16.07
N LEU A 176 13.69 0.02 -17.22
CA LEU A 176 14.22 -0.59 -18.45
C LEU A 176 15.71 -0.91 -18.34
N PHE A 177 16.53 -0.03 -17.77
CA PHE A 177 17.95 -0.31 -17.52
C PHE A 177 18.14 -1.49 -16.55
N LEU A 178 17.34 -1.55 -15.48
CA LEU A 178 17.34 -2.69 -14.56
C LEU A 178 16.95 -3.99 -15.26
N LEU A 179 15.94 -3.95 -16.13
CA LEU A 179 15.49 -5.12 -16.90
C LEU A 179 16.55 -5.57 -17.93
N ALA A 180 17.29 -4.63 -18.50
CA ALA A 180 18.39 -4.90 -19.43
C ALA A 180 19.67 -5.39 -18.73
N GLY A 181 19.74 -5.37 -17.39
CA GLY A 181 20.93 -5.73 -16.62
C GLY A 181 22.03 -4.66 -16.66
N GLU A 182 21.73 -3.45 -17.13
CA GLU A 182 22.69 -2.36 -17.35
C GLU A 182 22.90 -1.48 -16.10
N VAL A 183 23.02 -2.11 -14.93
CA VAL A 183 23.05 -1.42 -13.62
C VAL A 183 24.31 -0.56 -13.45
N GLU A 184 25.44 -0.95 -14.05
CA GLU A 184 26.70 -0.19 -13.97
C GLU A 184 26.60 1.20 -14.62
N GLN A 185 25.85 1.30 -15.72
CA GLN A 185 25.67 2.54 -16.46
C GLN A 185 24.83 3.53 -15.63
N LEU A 186 23.77 3.04 -14.97
CA LEU A 186 23.01 3.80 -13.98
C LEU A 186 23.89 4.26 -12.81
N ALA A 187 24.79 3.39 -12.31
CA ALA A 187 25.67 3.72 -11.20
C ALA A 187 26.65 4.85 -11.55
N TRP A 188 27.16 4.90 -12.78
CA TRP A 188 28.00 6.01 -13.24
C TRP A 188 27.25 7.34 -13.27
N VAL A 189 26.03 7.36 -13.81
CA VAL A 189 25.16 8.55 -13.82
C VAL A 189 24.83 8.99 -12.39
N GLY A 190 24.55 8.03 -11.50
CA GLY A 190 24.28 8.29 -10.08
C GLY A 190 25.43 9.00 -9.36
N ARG A 191 26.69 8.81 -9.76
CA ARG A 191 27.85 9.52 -9.18
C ARG A 191 27.83 11.02 -9.48
N LEU A 192 27.08 11.47 -10.48
CA LEU A 192 26.96 12.88 -10.85
C LEU A 192 25.89 13.64 -10.05
N TRP A 193 25.11 12.97 -9.20
CA TRP A 193 24.11 13.62 -8.35
C TRP A 193 24.67 14.80 -7.50
N PRO A 194 25.92 14.78 -6.97
CA PRO A 194 26.46 15.92 -6.22
C PRO A 194 26.60 17.16 -7.08
N VAL A 195 26.80 17.02 -8.40
CA VAL A 195 26.86 18.15 -9.33
C VAL A 195 25.53 18.90 -9.35
N VAL A 196 24.40 18.18 -9.37
CA VAL A 196 23.06 18.79 -9.31
C VAL A 196 22.88 19.58 -8.01
N LEU A 197 23.31 19.01 -6.86
CA LEU A 197 23.28 19.73 -5.59
C LEU A 197 24.14 20.99 -5.60
N ILE A 198 25.36 20.92 -6.15
CA ILE A 198 26.26 22.07 -6.27
C ILE A 198 25.60 23.17 -7.10
N LEU A 199 25.01 22.82 -8.25
CA LEU A 199 24.33 23.78 -9.12
C LEU A 199 23.11 24.42 -8.43
N ILE A 200 22.30 23.63 -7.72
CA ILE A 200 21.17 24.14 -6.93
C ILE A 200 21.67 25.08 -5.82
N GLY A 201 22.71 24.68 -5.08
CA GLY A 201 23.30 25.47 -4.01
C GLY A 201 23.83 26.82 -4.49
N VAL A 202 24.57 26.83 -5.60
CA VAL A 202 25.02 28.06 -6.26
C VAL A 202 23.83 28.93 -6.67
N GLY A 203 22.80 28.34 -7.28
CA GLY A 203 21.59 29.07 -7.66
C GLY A 203 20.86 29.72 -6.48
N VAL A 204 20.81 29.04 -5.34
CA VAL A 204 20.22 29.58 -4.09
C VAL A 204 21.05 30.72 -3.53
N LEU A 205 22.39 30.58 -3.46
CA LEU A 205 23.28 31.63 -2.96
C LEU A 205 23.18 32.90 -3.80
N LEU A 206 23.13 32.76 -5.12
CA LEU A 206 22.98 33.89 -6.04
C LEU A 206 21.62 34.62 -5.89
N ARG A 207 20.56 33.90 -5.45
CA ARG A 207 19.24 34.49 -5.19
C ARG A 207 19.11 35.07 -3.77
N GLY A 208 19.77 34.47 -2.78
CA GLY A 208 19.71 34.88 -1.36
C GLY A 208 20.69 35.99 -0.98
N GLY A 209 21.73 36.24 -1.77
CA GLY A 209 22.78 37.24 -1.48
C GLY A 209 22.41 38.71 -1.64
N PHE A 210 21.15 39.04 -2.00
CA PHE A 210 20.72 40.41 -2.35
C PHE A 210 19.46 40.90 -1.61
N GLN A 211 19.22 40.49 -0.36
CA GLN A 211 18.31 41.22 0.52
C GLN A 211 19.14 42.05 1.51
N PRO A 212 19.30 43.37 1.30
CA PRO A 212 19.88 44.23 2.32
C PRO A 212 18.99 44.11 3.57
N ARG A 213 19.57 43.74 4.71
CA ARG A 213 18.90 43.92 5.99
C ARG A 213 18.62 45.42 6.13
N ALA A 214 17.36 45.81 6.01
CA ALA A 214 16.93 47.12 6.45
C ALA A 214 17.13 47.15 7.97
N GLU A 215 18.18 47.83 8.41
CA GLU A 215 18.43 48.15 9.81
C GLU A 215 17.21 48.93 10.35
N ARG A 216 16.65 48.47 11.47
CA ARG A 216 15.72 49.22 12.32
C ARG A 216 16.42 49.51 13.63
#